data_AF-A0AAU5EKI2-F1
#
_entry.id   AF-A0AAU5EKI2-F1
#
_cell.length_a   1.000
_cell.length_b   1.000
_cell.length_c   1.000
_cell.angle_alpha   90.00
_cell.angle_beta   90.00
_cell.angle_gamma   90.00
#
_symmetry.space_group_name_H-M   'P 1'
#
loop_
_entity.id
_entity.type
_entity.pdbx_description
1 polymer ?
#
loop_
_entity_poly.entity_id
_entity_poly.type
_entity_poly.pdbx_seq_one_letter_code
_entity_poly.pdbx_strand_id
1 'polypeptide(L)'
;MSTTDIPEALAWYLLERDAQHAEAVAAFLTALTDRERALIRDFAVMGYVQGRMHRTGDDHPKDSHVLALTVDACLAHRDLYPAVNAIVEATR
;
A
#
# COMPACT_ATOMS: atom_id res chain seq x y z
N MET A 1 -20.38 -16.65 20.17
CA MET A 1 -19.55 -15.47 19.84
C MET A 1 -20.40 -14.57 18.98
N SER A 2 -20.88 -13.44 19.52
CA SER A 2 -21.71 -12.51 18.75
C SER A 2 -20.81 -11.79 17.76
N THR A 3 -20.98 -12.07 16.47
CA THR A 3 -20.45 -11.24 15.37
C THR A 3 -21.03 -9.85 15.55
N THR A 4 -20.21 -8.91 16.02
CA THR A 4 -20.62 -7.52 16.18
C THR A 4 -20.78 -6.95 14.78
N ASP A 5 -22.04 -6.80 14.34
CA ASP A 5 -22.33 -6.07 13.12
C ASP A 5 -21.77 -4.66 13.28
N ILE A 6 -20.85 -4.30 12.38
CA ILE A 6 -20.23 -2.98 12.36
C ILE A 6 -21.35 -1.97 12.08
N PRO A 7 -21.48 -0.89 12.87
CA PRO A 7 -22.48 0.14 12.60
C PRO A 7 -22.39 0.66 11.16
N GLU A 8 -23.52 0.79 10.48
CA GLU A 8 -23.57 1.13 9.04
C GLU A 8 -22.77 2.40 8.70
N ALA A 9 -22.87 3.44 9.55
CA ALA A 9 -22.10 4.68 9.37
C ALA A 9 -20.58 4.45 9.46
N LEU A 10 -20.13 3.54 10.32
CA LEU A 10 -18.72 3.18 10.45
C LEU A 10 -18.27 2.33 9.25
N ALA A 11 -19.10 1.39 8.78
CA ALA A 11 -18.81 0.62 7.58
C ALA A 11 -18.69 1.54 6.35
N TRP A 12 -19.57 2.52 6.20
CA TRP A 12 -19.53 3.51 5.11
C TRP A 12 -18.27 4.37 5.17
N TYR A 13 -17.93 4.85 6.36
CA TYR A 13 -16.72 5.62 6.58
C TYR A 13 -15.44 4.83 6.24
N LEU A 14 -15.37 3.55 6.62
CA LEU A 14 -14.22 2.69 6.30
C LEU A 14 -14.11 2.44 4.79
N LEU A 15 -15.23 2.15 4.11
CA LEU A 15 -15.26 2.00 2.66
C LEU A 15 -14.80 3.26 1.93
N GLU A 16 -15.23 4.43 2.39
CA GLU A 16 -14.83 5.71 1.82
C GLU A 16 -13.32 5.97 2.03
N ARG A 17 -12.78 5.65 3.21
CA ARG A 17 -11.33 5.73 3.43
C ARG A 17 -10.55 4.75 2.57
N ASP A 18 -10.99 3.50 2.46
CA ASP A 18 -10.31 2.50 1.63
C ASP A 18 -10.28 2.94 0.16
N ALA A 19 -11.37 3.55 -0.34
CA ALA A 19 -11.40 4.14 -1.67
C ALA A 19 -10.40 5.29 -1.81
N GLN A 20 -10.35 6.23 -0.85
CA GLN A 20 -9.39 7.34 -0.85
C GLN A 20 -7.93 6.86 -0.79
N HIS A 21 -7.65 5.81 -0.02
CA HIS A 21 -6.33 5.18 0.06
C HIS A 21 -5.95 4.53 -1.28
N ALA A 22 -6.87 3.77 -1.89
CA ALA A 22 -6.64 3.16 -3.19
C ALA A 22 -6.37 4.21 -4.29
N GLU A 23 -7.11 5.32 -4.28
CA GLU A 23 -6.87 6.46 -5.18
C GLU A 23 -5.50 7.10 -4.96
N ALA A 24 -5.08 7.31 -3.71
CA ALA A 24 -3.77 7.88 -3.38
C ALA A 24 -2.62 6.97 -3.84
N VAL A 25 -2.75 5.65 -3.63
CA VAL A 25 -1.78 4.66 -4.11
C VAL A 25 -1.72 4.66 -5.64
N ALA A 26 -2.87 4.70 -6.32
CA ALA A 26 -2.93 4.74 -7.78
C ALA A 26 -2.28 6.02 -8.33
N ALA A 27 -2.55 7.17 -7.72
CA ALA A 27 -1.95 8.45 -8.09
C ALA A 27 -0.43 8.42 -7.92
N PHE A 28 0.06 7.95 -6.76
CA PHE A 28 1.49 7.81 -6.50
C PHE A 28 2.18 6.91 -7.53
N LEU A 29 1.65 5.71 -7.76
CA LEU A 29 2.24 4.78 -8.73
C LEU A 29 2.25 5.36 -10.15
N THR A 30 1.23 6.13 -10.53
CA THR A 30 1.12 6.79 -11.84
C THR A 30 2.11 7.94 -12.01
N ALA A 31 2.49 8.61 -10.92
CA ALA A 31 3.49 9.67 -10.94
C ALA A 31 4.92 9.16 -11.16
N LEU A 32 5.19 7.89 -10.86
CA LEU A 32 6.51 7.28 -11.02
C LEU A 32 6.84 7.01 -12.48
N THR A 33 8.09 7.24 -12.86
CA THR A 33 8.66 6.71 -14.10
C THR A 33 8.73 5.18 -14.07
N ASP A 34 8.86 4.54 -15.24
CA ASP A 34 9.00 3.08 -15.34
C ASP A 34 10.19 2.55 -14.52
N ARG A 35 11.30 3.30 -14.48
CA ARG A 35 12.49 2.95 -13.70
C ARG A 35 12.22 3.01 -12.20
N GLU A 36 11.59 4.07 -11.71
CA GLU A 36 11.26 4.23 -10.28
C GLU A 36 10.25 3.17 -9.85
N ARG A 37 9.24 2.90 -10.68
CA ARG A 37 8.26 1.84 -10.44
C ARG A 37 8.91 0.46 -10.38
N ALA A 38 9.93 0.19 -11.18
CA ALA A 38 10.69 -1.06 -11.12
C ALA A 38 11.50 -1.17 -9.81
N LEU A 39 12.20 -0.10 -9.41
CA LEU A 39 13.00 -0.09 -8.18
C LEU A 39 12.15 -0.28 -6.91
N ILE A 40 11.01 0.41 -6.81
CA ILE A 40 10.12 0.25 -5.64
C ILE A 40 9.52 -1.16 -5.62
N ARG A 41 9.20 -1.74 -6.78
CA ARG A 41 8.73 -3.13 -6.87
C ARG A 41 9.75 -4.12 -6.35
N ASP A 42 10.99 -4.00 -6.80
CA ASP A 42 12.07 -4.92 -6.39
C ASP A 42 12.31 -4.80 -4.89
N PHE A 43 12.31 -3.57 -4.34
CA PHE A 43 12.42 -3.35 -2.90
C PHE A 43 11.24 -3.96 -2.14
N ALA A 44 10.01 -3.76 -2.61
CA ALA A 44 8.81 -4.32 -1.98
C ALA A 44 8.82 -5.86 -1.98
N VAL A 45 9.16 -6.48 -3.11
CA VAL A 45 9.27 -7.94 -3.25
C VAL A 45 10.40 -8.48 -2.37
N MET A 46 11.57 -7.84 -2.38
CA MET A 46 12.68 -8.24 -1.51
C MET A 46 12.31 -8.10 -0.03
N GLY A 47 11.64 -7.03 0.38
CA GLY A 47 11.17 -6.83 1.74
C GLY A 47 10.13 -7.88 2.17
N TYR A 48 9.20 -8.22 1.29
CA TYR A 48 8.20 -9.27 1.54
C TYR A 48 8.82 -10.67 1.65
N VAL A 49 9.75 -11.00 0.75
CA VAL A 49 10.45 -12.30 0.72
C VAL A 49 11.44 -12.44 1.88
N GLN A 50 12.22 -11.40 2.19
CA GLN A 50 13.21 -11.45 3.28
C GLN A 50 12.59 -11.21 4.67
N GLY A 51 11.50 -10.44 4.76
CA GLY A 51 10.86 -10.02 6.01
C GLY A 51 10.06 -11.11 6.74
N ARG A 52 10.02 -12.34 6.24
CA ARG A 52 9.21 -13.46 6.79
C ARG A 52 7.71 -13.19 6.86
N MET A 53 7.20 -12.19 6.13
CA MET A 53 5.76 -11.92 6.02
C MET A 53 5.03 -13.02 5.23
N HIS A 54 5.75 -13.75 4.39
CA HIS A 54 5.24 -14.95 3.75
C HIS A 54 5.43 -16.17 4.67
N ARG A 55 4.32 -16.78 5.11
CA ARG A 55 4.36 -18.06 5.82
C ARG A 55 4.74 -19.17 4.85
N THR A 56 5.56 -20.10 5.32
CA THR A 56 5.99 -21.25 4.52
C THR A 56 4.77 -22.09 4.13
N GLY A 57 4.46 -22.15 2.83
CA GLY A 57 3.37 -22.94 2.28
C GLY A 57 2.14 -22.15 1.79
N ASP A 58 2.12 -20.82 1.97
CA ASP A 58 1.12 -19.97 1.32
C ASP A 58 1.48 -19.76 -0.16
N ASP A 59 0.49 -19.40 -1.00
CA ASP A 59 0.78 -18.96 -2.37
C ASP A 59 1.50 -17.60 -2.34
N HIS A 60 2.50 -17.43 -3.21
CA HIS A 60 3.18 -16.15 -3.34
C HIS A 60 2.23 -15.13 -4.00
N PRO A 61 1.90 -14.01 -3.32
CA PRO A 61 1.12 -12.95 -3.95
C PRO A 61 1.89 -12.37 -5.14
N LYS A 62 1.15 -11.90 -6.16
CA LYS A 62 1.75 -11.22 -7.30
C LYS A 62 2.54 -9.99 -6.86
N ASP A 63 3.67 -9.72 -7.50
CA ASP A 63 4.55 -8.59 -7.19
C ASP A 63 3.80 -7.24 -7.14
N SER A 64 2.80 -7.05 -8.00
CA SER A 64 1.97 -5.84 -8.03
C SER A 64 1.15 -5.65 -6.76
N HIS A 65 0.72 -6.74 -6.11
CA HIS A 65 -0.01 -6.70 -4.86
C HIS A 65 0.94 -6.35 -3.69
N VAL A 66 2.12 -6.97 -3.66
CA VAL A 66 3.15 -6.67 -2.66
C VAL A 66 3.61 -5.21 -2.74
N LEU A 67 3.77 -4.70 -3.96
CA LEU A 67 4.09 -3.30 -4.21
C LEU A 67 3.00 -2.36 -3.66
N ALA A 68 1.73 -2.64 -3.94
CA ALA A 68 0.62 -1.82 -3.45
C ALA A 68 0.56 -1.77 -1.91
N LEU A 69 0.72 -2.92 -1.24
CA LEU A 69 0.76 -3.00 0.22
C LEU A 69 1.92 -2.20 0.82
N THR A 70 3.08 -2.24 0.16
CA THR A 70 4.27 -1.52 0.62
C THR A 70 4.07 -0.01 0.52
N VAL A 71 3.52 0.47 -0.60
CA VAL A 71 3.22 1.90 -0.79
C VAL A 71 2.16 2.38 0.20
N ASP A 72 1.10 1.61 0.41
CA ASP A 72 0.06 1.93 1.39
C ASP A 72 0.64 2.06 2.81
N ALA A 73 1.50 1.11 3.23
CA ALA A 73 2.18 1.19 4.52
C ALA A 73 3.08 2.44 4.64
N CYS A 74 3.82 2.80 3.58
CA CYS A 74 4.62 4.03 3.58
C CYS A 74 3.77 5.29 3.70
N LEU A 75 2.59 5.33 3.07
CA LEU A 75 1.65 6.45 3.14
C LEU A 75 0.92 6.54 4.49
N ALA A 76 0.71 5.41 5.17
CA ALA A 76 0.14 5.36 6.52
C ALA A 76 1.14 5.87 7.59
N HIS A 77 2.44 5.73 7.35
CA HIS A 77 3.52 6.14 8.26
C HIS A 77 4.40 7.23 7.64
N ARG A 78 3.75 8.35 7.28
CA ARG A 78 4.39 9.44 6.52
C ARG A 78 5.66 9.99 7.17
N ASP A 79 5.70 10.07 8.48
CA ASP A 79 6.85 10.55 9.25
C ASP A 79 8.10 9.68 9.05
N LEU A 80 7.93 8.40 8.77
CA LEU A 80 9.04 7.45 8.58
C LEU A 80 9.55 7.41 7.12
N TYR A 81 8.74 7.86 6.16
CA TYR A 81 9.03 7.73 4.72
C TYR A 81 8.91 9.07 3.96
N PRO A 82 9.73 10.10 4.29
CA PRO A 82 9.60 11.45 3.74
C PRO A 82 9.80 11.51 2.21
N ALA A 83 10.62 10.62 1.63
CA ALA A 83 10.83 10.57 0.18
C ALA A 83 9.57 10.16 -0.60
N VAL A 84 8.73 9.30 -0.02
CA VAL A 84 7.45 8.88 -0.63
C VAL A 84 6.46 10.05 -0.61
N ASN A 85 6.45 10.84 0.49
CA ASN A 85 5.59 12.01 0.59
C ASN A 85 5.98 13.12 -0.39
N ALA A 86 7.28 13.36 -0.57
CA ALA A 86 7.78 14.39 -1.48
C ALA A 86 7.29 14.19 -2.92
N ILE A 87 7.13 12.94 -3.36
CA ILE A 87 6.58 12.61 -4.69
C ILE A 87 5.09 12.95 -4.76
N VAL A 88 4.30 12.64 -3.73
CA VAL A 88 2.88 12.99 -3.67
C VAL A 88 2.67 14.51 -3.71
N GLU A 89 3.51 15.26 -2.99
CA GLU A 89 3.43 16.73 -2.96
C GLU A 89 3.88 17.38 -4.27
N ALA A 90 4.87 16.80 -4.96
CA ALA A 90 5.35 17.30 -6.26
C ALA A 90 4.37 17.04 -7.42
N THR A 91 3.39 16.14 -7.24
CA THR A 91 2.40 15.79 -8.27
C THR A 91 1.03 16.47 -8.05
N ARG A 92 0.93 17.35 -7.05
CA ARG A 92 -0.23 18.22 -6.78
C ARG A 92 -0.05 19.60 -7.40
#